data_AF-A0A9P8HYE2-F1
#
_entry.id   AF-A0A9P8HYE2-F1
#
_cell.length_a   1.000
_cell.length_b   1.000
_cell.length_c   1.000
_cell.angle_alpha   90.00
_cell.angle_beta   90.00
_cell.angle_gamma   90.00
#
_symmetry.space_group_name_H-M   'P 1'
#
loop_
_entity.id
_entity.type
_entity.pdbx_description
1 polymer ?
#
loop_
_entity_poly.entity_id
_entity_poly.type
_entity_poly.pdbx_seq_one_letter_code
_entity_poly.pdbx_strand_id
1 'polypeptide(L)'
;MVQTLHRDIKSASDISLDAVIRGFLTDKDGARLLYESLDNYNAFANQFLCDLLPPDRTRTFRDLPLNDGSTLRIWGLNTAFVSSTADREGDLFVDPSSTQITRETGVTNFVLAHHHLSWLRRRQALEDHLNDVAPVQLFGHVHTNRIIMERDWVRLTASATHPDRHEAAWEPGYNIIELLVDGKGTERRLHIQAHVRIWQTAPGGFRAKEDTRKRSKE
;
A
#
# COMPACT_ATOMS: atom_id res chain seq x y z
N MET A 1 1.00 20.95 18.64
CA MET A 1 2.35 20.34 18.72
C MET A 1 2.60 19.39 17.54
N VAL A 2 1.78 18.34 17.34
CA VAL A 2 1.91 17.43 16.18
C VAL A 2 1.88 18.13 14.81
N GLN A 3 1.01 19.15 14.64
CA GLN A 3 0.94 19.93 13.40
C GLN A 3 2.22 20.72 13.09
N THR A 4 3.04 21.01 14.10
CA THR A 4 4.37 21.62 13.89
C THR A 4 5.32 20.59 13.27
N LEU A 5 5.38 19.37 13.81
CA LEU A 5 6.20 18.28 13.26
C LEU A 5 5.78 17.93 11.82
N HIS A 6 4.47 17.86 11.55
CA HIS A 6 3.98 17.66 10.18
C HIS A 6 4.49 18.74 9.23
N ARG A 7 4.47 20.00 9.66
CA ARG A 7 4.96 21.14 8.88
C ARG A 7 6.47 21.07 8.67
N ASP A 8 7.22 20.71 9.70
CA ASP A 8 8.68 20.59 9.62
C ASP A 8 9.08 19.51 8.60
N ILE A 9 8.41 18.35 8.62
CA ILE A 9 8.61 17.29 7.61
C ILE A 9 8.18 17.77 6.21
N LYS A 10 6.97 18.34 6.09
CA LYS A 10 6.42 18.78 4.79
C LYS A 10 7.21 19.95 4.17
N SER A 11 7.88 20.77 4.97
CA SER A 11 8.69 21.91 4.51
C SER A 11 10.17 21.58 4.34
N ALA A 12 10.63 20.41 4.79
CA ALA A 12 11.99 19.96 4.57
C ALA A 12 12.33 19.89 3.08
N SER A 13 13.56 20.25 2.73
CA SER A 13 14.06 20.13 1.35
C SER A 13 14.30 18.66 1.02
N ASP A 14 14.26 18.32 -0.27
CA ASP A 14 14.48 16.94 -0.71
C ASP A 14 15.84 16.37 -0.27
N ILE A 15 16.84 17.22 -0.02
CA ILE A 15 18.18 16.83 0.45
C ILE A 15 18.15 16.39 1.92
N SER A 16 17.40 17.10 2.78
CA SER A 16 17.38 16.82 4.22
C SER A 16 16.20 15.97 4.66
N LEU A 17 15.19 15.78 3.82
CA LEU A 17 13.92 15.14 4.14
C LEU A 17 14.09 13.77 4.84
N ASP A 18 14.93 12.89 4.28
CA ASP A 18 15.11 11.54 4.83
C ASP A 18 15.74 11.58 6.24
N ALA A 19 16.68 12.52 6.45
CA ALA A 19 17.30 12.73 7.76
C ALA A 19 16.31 13.32 8.78
N VAL A 20 15.45 14.25 8.35
CA VAL A 20 14.40 14.84 9.19
C VAL A 20 13.37 13.78 9.59
N ILE A 21 12.86 13.00 8.64
CA ILE A 21 11.90 11.92 8.91
C ILE A 21 12.52 10.91 9.89
N ARG A 22 13.73 10.42 9.60
CA ARG A 22 14.42 9.47 10.48
C ARG A 22 14.65 10.06 11.87
N GLY A 23 15.07 11.31 11.96
CA GLY A 23 15.31 12.01 13.23
C GLY A 23 14.06 12.02 14.11
N PHE A 24 12.89 12.35 13.55
CA PHE A 24 11.65 12.30 14.30
C PHE A 24 11.17 10.87 14.64
N LEU A 25 11.40 9.90 13.75
CA LEU A 25 10.99 8.51 14.00
C LEU A 25 11.87 7.81 15.04
N THR A 26 13.12 8.23 15.23
CA THR A 26 14.03 7.67 16.23
C THR A 26 14.08 8.45 17.54
N ASP A 27 13.74 9.73 17.53
CA ASP A 27 13.55 10.52 18.74
C ASP A 27 12.27 10.08 19.47
N LYS A 28 12.37 9.77 20.77
CA LYS A 28 11.26 9.20 21.54
C LYS A 28 10.04 10.11 21.59
N ASP A 29 10.25 11.42 21.74
CA ASP A 29 9.16 12.38 21.84
C ASP A 29 8.55 12.69 20.47
N GLY A 30 9.39 12.85 19.44
CA GLY A 30 8.98 13.00 18.04
C GLY A 30 8.14 11.81 17.56
N ALA A 31 8.63 10.60 17.81
CA ALA A 31 7.99 9.36 17.42
C ALA A 31 6.61 9.21 18.08
N ARG A 32 6.54 9.46 19.40
CA ARG A 32 5.28 9.44 20.14
C ARG A 32 4.28 10.46 19.57
N LEU A 33 4.71 11.69 19.34
CA LEU A 33 3.83 12.75 18.83
C LEU A 33 3.31 12.47 17.41
N LEU A 34 4.12 11.89 16.52
CA LEU A 34 3.70 11.52 15.17
C LEU A 34 2.70 10.36 15.16
N TYR A 35 2.80 9.44 16.12
CA TYR A 35 1.99 8.22 16.16
C TYR A 35 0.82 8.27 17.14
N GLU A 36 0.70 9.29 17.98
CA GLU A 36 -0.42 9.49 18.92
C GLU A 36 -1.78 9.45 18.21
N SER A 37 -1.87 9.98 16.98
CA SER A 37 -3.10 9.91 16.17
C SER A 37 -3.48 8.49 15.73
N LEU A 38 -2.52 7.56 15.76
CA LEU A 38 -2.68 6.16 15.41
C LEU A 38 -2.94 5.27 16.64
N ASP A 39 -3.05 5.82 17.86
CA ASP A 39 -3.23 5.03 19.09
C ASP A 39 -4.46 4.12 19.03
N ASN A 40 -5.60 4.64 18.54
CA ASN A 40 -6.83 3.84 18.37
C ASN A 40 -6.65 2.74 17.31
N TYR A 41 -5.93 3.06 16.22
CA TYR A 41 -5.58 2.07 15.21
C TYR A 41 -4.68 0.97 15.82
N ASN A 42 -3.65 1.35 16.56
CA ASN A 42 -2.72 0.42 17.21
C ASN A 42 -3.41 -0.45 18.27
N ALA A 43 -4.34 0.10 19.04
CA ALA A 43 -5.16 -0.67 19.98
C ALA A 43 -5.95 -1.78 19.26
N PHE A 44 -6.49 -1.49 18.07
CA PHE A 44 -7.14 -2.48 17.22
C PHE A 44 -6.15 -3.42 16.52
N ALA A 45 -5.04 -2.91 15.99
CA ALA A 45 -4.14 -3.64 15.09
C ALA A 45 -3.15 -4.57 15.82
N ASN A 46 -2.85 -4.29 17.09
CA ASN A 46 -1.90 -5.07 17.91
C ASN A 46 -2.31 -6.55 18.06
N GLN A 47 -3.61 -6.82 18.18
CA GLN A 47 -4.17 -8.19 18.22
C GLN A 47 -3.98 -8.97 16.91
N PHE A 48 -3.68 -8.28 15.80
CA PHE A 48 -3.28 -8.87 14.52
C PHE A 48 -1.78 -8.76 14.25
N LEU A 49 -1.02 -8.31 15.26
CA LEU A 49 0.42 -8.03 15.24
C LEU A 49 0.80 -6.93 14.19
N CYS A 50 -0.16 -6.12 13.75
CA CYS A 50 -0.02 -5.13 12.68
C CYS A 50 0.06 -3.70 13.19
N ASP A 51 0.22 -3.51 14.50
CA ASP A 51 0.49 -2.22 15.09
C ASP A 51 1.79 -1.60 14.54
N LEU A 52 1.81 -0.27 14.52
CA LEU A 52 2.90 0.53 13.98
C LEU A 52 3.52 1.32 15.13
N LEU A 53 4.75 0.95 15.48
CA LEU A 53 5.48 1.45 16.64
C LEU A 53 6.88 1.90 16.20
N PRO A 54 7.10 3.20 15.92
CA PRO A 54 8.44 3.71 15.66
C PRO A 54 9.38 3.51 16.87
N PRO A 55 10.69 3.37 16.65
CA PRO A 55 11.37 3.41 15.33
C PRO A 55 11.29 2.10 14.54
N ASP A 56 11.06 0.97 15.19
CA ASP A 56 11.31 -0.35 14.57
C ASP A 56 10.18 -0.86 13.68
N ARG A 57 8.95 -0.39 13.92
CA ARG A 57 7.72 -0.90 13.27
C ARG A 57 6.95 0.18 12.52
N THR A 58 7.68 1.08 11.87
CA THR A 58 7.12 2.07 10.92
C THR A 58 6.65 1.42 9.61
N ARG A 59 7.13 0.20 9.36
CA ARG A 59 6.66 -0.78 8.38
C ARG A 59 6.55 -2.13 9.08
N THR A 60 5.60 -2.95 8.65
CA THR A 60 5.38 -4.29 9.22
C THR A 60 5.37 -5.31 8.10
N PHE A 61 5.63 -6.57 8.42
CA PHE A 61 5.45 -7.65 7.46
C PHE A 61 4.87 -8.91 8.08
N ARG A 62 4.28 -9.74 7.21
CA ARG A 62 3.82 -11.09 7.52
C ARG A 62 4.24 -12.05 6.43
N ASP A 63 4.69 -13.22 6.85
CA ASP A 63 5.06 -14.30 5.97
C ASP A 63 3.91 -15.32 5.92
N LEU A 64 3.48 -15.64 4.71
CA LEU A 64 2.47 -16.67 4.43
C LEU A 64 3.08 -17.72 3.49
N PRO A 65 2.76 -19.01 3.66
CA PRO A 65 3.23 -20.03 2.72
C PRO A 65 2.52 -19.90 1.37
N LEU A 66 3.28 -20.00 0.29
CA LEU A 66 2.78 -20.26 -1.06
C LEU A 66 2.62 -21.76 -1.30
N ASN A 67 1.90 -22.12 -2.36
CA ASN A 67 1.56 -23.52 -2.68
C ASN A 67 2.77 -24.42 -2.98
N ASP A 68 3.91 -23.84 -3.37
CA ASP A 68 5.17 -24.55 -3.61
C ASP A 68 6.07 -24.65 -2.36
N GLY A 69 5.59 -24.16 -1.20
CA GLY A 69 6.34 -24.10 0.07
C GLY A 69 7.25 -22.88 0.20
N SER A 70 7.34 -22.01 -0.82
CA SER A 70 8.04 -20.73 -0.71
C SER A 70 7.22 -19.71 0.10
N THR A 71 7.79 -18.55 0.39
CA THR A 71 7.16 -17.52 1.24
C THR A 71 6.60 -16.37 0.42
N LEU A 72 5.36 -15.97 0.72
CA LEU A 72 4.81 -14.67 0.39
C LEU A 72 5.04 -13.73 1.58
N ARG A 73 5.86 -12.70 1.41
CA ARG A 73 6.08 -11.66 2.43
C ARG A 73 5.23 -10.43 2.13
N ILE A 74 4.19 -10.23 2.93
CA ILE A 74 3.26 -9.12 2.84
C ILE A 74 3.79 -7.95 3.68
N TRP A 75 4.21 -6.87 3.04
CA TRP A 75 4.73 -5.64 3.65
C TRP A 75 3.65 -4.56 3.76
N GLY A 76 3.33 -4.12 4.97
CA GLY A 76 2.51 -2.93 5.22
C GLY A 76 3.38 -1.68 5.41
N LEU A 77 3.23 -0.70 4.53
CA LEU A 77 3.92 0.60 4.63
C LEU A 77 3.01 1.65 5.27
N ASN A 78 3.50 2.33 6.31
CA ASN A 78 2.77 3.43 6.91
C ASN A 78 2.93 4.71 6.09
N THR A 79 1.84 5.15 5.48
CA THR A 79 1.74 6.41 4.72
C THR A 79 0.96 7.50 5.47
N ALA A 80 0.47 7.21 6.68
CA ALA A 80 -0.49 8.05 7.40
C ALA A 80 0.13 8.86 8.55
N PHE A 81 1.40 8.62 8.91
CA PHE A 81 2.03 9.22 10.10
C PHE A 81 2.19 10.75 10.07
N VAL A 82 2.00 11.40 8.91
CA VAL A 82 1.90 12.87 8.79
C VAL A 82 0.56 13.33 8.19
N SER A 83 -0.40 12.42 8.06
CA SER A 83 -1.64 12.68 7.33
C SER A 83 -2.58 13.57 8.13
N SER A 84 -3.38 14.34 7.40
CA SER A 84 -4.38 15.27 7.89
C SER A 84 -5.46 15.52 6.84
N THR A 85 -6.58 16.11 7.25
CA THR A 85 -7.65 16.50 6.32
C THR A 85 -7.25 17.60 5.33
N ALA A 86 -6.07 18.22 5.49
CA ALA A 86 -5.56 19.26 4.61
C ALA A 86 -4.59 18.74 3.54
N ASP A 87 -4.33 17.42 3.51
CA ASP A 87 -3.38 16.82 2.60
C ASP A 87 -3.82 16.94 1.13
N ARG A 88 -2.82 17.04 0.27
CA ARG A 88 -2.95 16.99 -1.18
C ARG A 88 -2.03 15.92 -1.75
N GLU A 89 -2.20 15.63 -3.03
CA GLU A 89 -1.25 14.78 -3.75
C GLU A 89 0.18 15.32 -3.60
N GLY A 90 1.11 14.46 -3.20
CA GLY A 90 2.52 14.81 -2.97
C GLY A 90 2.85 15.35 -1.56
N ASP A 91 1.90 15.38 -0.62
CA ASP A 91 2.13 15.86 0.75
C ASP A 91 2.54 14.77 1.74
N LEU A 92 2.40 13.49 1.36
CA LEU A 92 2.63 12.36 2.27
C LEU A 92 4.00 11.73 2.04
N PHE A 93 4.40 10.91 3.01
CA PHE A 93 5.70 10.26 3.01
C PHE A 93 5.56 8.82 3.49
N VAL A 94 6.61 8.05 3.23
CA VAL A 94 6.87 6.78 3.91
C VAL A 94 8.18 6.92 4.67
N ASP A 95 8.41 6.03 5.65
CA ASP A 95 9.75 5.89 6.22
C ASP A 95 10.75 5.52 5.09
N PRO A 96 11.88 6.25 4.95
CA PRO A 96 12.94 5.91 4.01
C PRO A 96 13.48 4.48 4.13
N SER A 97 13.30 3.78 5.25
CA SER A 97 13.64 2.36 5.36
C SER A 97 12.83 1.48 4.39
N SER A 98 11.68 1.95 3.88
CA SER A 98 10.87 1.25 2.88
C SER A 98 11.61 1.00 1.56
N THR A 99 12.66 1.76 1.26
CA THR A 99 13.53 1.53 0.09
C THR A 99 14.63 0.47 0.33
N GLN A 100 14.61 -0.17 1.50
CA GLN A 100 15.50 -1.26 1.88
C GLN A 100 14.81 -2.63 1.79
N ILE A 101 13.64 -2.73 1.15
CA ILE A 101 13.02 -4.03 0.88
C ILE A 101 13.88 -4.74 -0.15
N THR A 102 14.34 -5.95 0.15
CA THR A 102 15.22 -6.71 -0.75
C THR A 102 14.51 -7.91 -1.34
N ARG A 103 15.03 -8.39 -2.48
CA ARG A 103 14.68 -9.72 -2.98
C ARG A 103 15.44 -10.77 -2.17
N GLU A 104 14.75 -11.83 -1.79
CA GLU A 104 15.35 -12.98 -1.09
C GLU A 104 14.96 -14.27 -1.82
N THR A 105 15.88 -15.23 -1.89
CA THR A 105 15.61 -16.53 -2.53
C THR A 105 14.47 -17.24 -1.82
N GLY A 106 13.44 -17.65 -2.57
CA GLY A 106 12.28 -18.32 -2.01
C GLY A 106 11.28 -17.38 -1.31
N VAL A 107 11.45 -16.06 -1.45
CA VAL A 107 10.51 -15.06 -0.91
C VAL A 107 9.98 -14.19 -2.05
N THR A 108 8.65 -14.06 -2.12
CA THR A 108 7.94 -13.15 -3.01
C THR A 108 7.39 -12.01 -2.19
N ASN A 109 7.81 -10.76 -2.48
CA ASN A 109 7.27 -9.59 -1.78
C ASN A 109 5.90 -9.20 -2.35
N PHE A 110 4.97 -8.92 -1.46
CA PHE A 110 3.70 -8.23 -1.73
C PHE A 110 3.73 -6.95 -0.91
N VAL A 111 3.55 -5.78 -1.51
CA VAL A 111 3.52 -4.50 -0.79
C VAL A 111 2.11 -3.94 -0.73
N LEU A 112 1.68 -3.48 0.44
CA LEU A 112 0.42 -2.76 0.64
C LEU A 112 0.63 -1.43 1.38
N ALA A 113 -0.07 -0.40 0.92
CA ALA A 113 -0.13 0.90 1.59
C ALA A 113 -1.52 1.53 1.41
N HIS A 114 -1.98 2.29 2.40
CA HIS A 114 -3.28 2.95 2.30
C HIS A 114 -3.30 4.00 1.17
N HIS A 115 -2.38 4.96 1.20
CA HIS A 115 -2.33 6.01 0.19
C HIS A 115 -1.70 5.51 -1.11
N HIS A 116 -2.27 5.90 -2.25
CA HIS A 116 -1.68 5.68 -3.57
C HIS A 116 -0.36 6.45 -3.73
N LEU A 117 0.55 5.94 -4.56
CA LEU A 117 1.87 6.56 -4.81
C LEU A 117 1.77 8.03 -5.26
N SER A 118 0.66 8.45 -5.90
CA SER A 118 0.44 9.86 -6.25
C SER A 118 0.38 10.80 -5.05
N TRP A 119 0.09 10.29 -3.86
CA TRP A 119 0.04 11.07 -2.63
C TRP A 119 1.41 11.25 -1.99
N LEU A 120 2.42 10.49 -2.41
CA LEU A 120 3.75 10.55 -1.81
C LEU A 120 4.63 11.60 -2.48
N ARG A 121 5.31 12.42 -1.67
CA ARG A 121 6.44 13.21 -2.17
C ARG A 121 7.56 12.24 -2.58
N ARG A 122 8.30 12.60 -3.64
CA ARG A 122 9.40 11.78 -4.19
C ARG A 122 8.96 10.35 -4.54
N ARG A 123 7.69 10.18 -4.96
CA ARG A 123 7.11 8.87 -5.30
C ARG A 123 7.96 8.04 -6.25
N GLN A 124 8.66 8.67 -7.21
CA GLN A 124 9.43 7.98 -8.24
C GLN A 124 10.47 7.03 -7.65
N ALA A 125 11.22 7.46 -6.63
CA ALA A 125 12.28 6.63 -6.05
C ALA A 125 11.72 5.38 -5.36
N LEU A 126 10.60 5.51 -4.66
CA LEU A 126 9.91 4.37 -4.07
C LEU A 126 9.26 3.50 -5.14
N GLU A 127 8.61 4.11 -6.12
CA GLU A 127 7.95 3.42 -7.23
C GLU A 127 8.93 2.53 -8.00
N ASP A 128 10.08 3.07 -8.43
CA ASP A 128 11.12 2.33 -9.13
C ASP A 128 11.64 1.17 -8.27
N HIS A 129 11.92 1.44 -6.99
CA HIS A 129 12.36 0.41 -6.06
C HIS A 129 11.33 -0.73 -5.90
N LEU A 130 10.04 -0.38 -5.71
CA LEU A 130 8.98 -1.37 -5.55
C LEU A 130 8.73 -2.17 -6.83
N ASN A 131 8.85 -1.52 -8.00
CA ASN A 131 8.76 -2.20 -9.30
C ASN A 131 9.84 -3.26 -9.47
N ASP A 132 11.02 -3.04 -8.88
CA ASP A 132 12.05 -4.07 -8.81
C ASP A 132 11.65 -5.15 -7.78
N VAL A 133 11.45 -4.80 -6.52
CA VAL A 133 11.50 -5.82 -5.46
C VAL A 133 10.15 -6.48 -5.14
N ALA A 134 9.03 -5.92 -5.58
CA ALA A 134 7.68 -6.34 -5.22
C ALA A 134 6.81 -6.60 -6.47
N PRO A 135 6.67 -7.87 -6.91
CA PRO A 135 5.83 -8.22 -8.07
C PRO A 135 4.33 -7.97 -7.85
N VAL A 136 3.87 -7.82 -6.61
CA VAL A 136 2.48 -7.47 -6.30
C VAL A 136 2.46 -6.23 -5.40
N GLN A 137 1.72 -5.21 -5.83
CA GLN A 137 1.60 -3.94 -5.13
C GLN A 137 0.12 -3.54 -5.01
N LEU A 138 -0.35 -3.21 -3.81
CA LEU A 138 -1.73 -2.84 -3.53
C LEU A 138 -1.81 -1.47 -2.83
N PHE A 139 -2.51 -0.53 -3.44
CA PHE A 139 -2.70 0.82 -2.91
C PHE A 139 -4.17 1.17 -2.78
N GLY A 140 -4.56 2.03 -1.84
CA GLY A 140 -5.94 2.49 -1.65
C GLY A 140 -6.13 3.98 -1.92
N HIS A 141 -7.00 4.61 -1.13
CA HIS A 141 -7.31 6.04 -1.05
C HIS A 141 -8.01 6.67 -2.26
N VAL A 142 -7.61 6.34 -3.49
CA VAL A 142 -8.20 6.94 -4.71
C VAL A 142 -9.39 6.15 -5.28
N HIS A 143 -9.69 4.97 -4.73
CA HIS A 143 -10.88 4.13 -5.02
C HIS A 143 -11.18 3.84 -6.50
N THR A 144 -10.17 3.78 -7.39
CA THR A 144 -10.40 3.69 -8.84
C THR A 144 -10.62 2.28 -9.39
N ASN A 145 -10.43 1.22 -8.60
CA ASN A 145 -10.58 -0.16 -9.05
C ASN A 145 -9.71 -0.50 -10.28
N ARG A 146 -8.50 0.07 -10.35
CA ARG A 146 -7.58 -0.08 -11.49
C ARG A 146 -6.55 -1.16 -11.24
N ILE A 147 -6.24 -1.90 -12.28
CA ILE A 147 -5.14 -2.87 -12.32
C ILE A 147 -4.19 -2.45 -13.43
N ILE A 148 -2.92 -2.30 -13.09
CA ILE A 148 -1.84 -2.08 -14.04
C ILE A 148 -1.01 -3.36 -14.03
N MET A 149 -0.96 -4.03 -15.17
CA MET A 149 -0.11 -5.20 -15.38
C MET A 149 1.06 -4.76 -16.24
N GLU A 150 2.25 -4.80 -15.66
CA GLU A 150 3.51 -4.62 -16.37
C GLU A 150 4.22 -5.96 -16.49
N ARG A 151 5.37 -5.96 -17.18
CA ARG A 151 6.14 -7.18 -17.46
C ARG A 151 6.50 -7.98 -16.20
N ASP A 152 6.93 -7.29 -15.15
CA ASP A 152 7.56 -7.91 -13.98
C ASP A 152 6.77 -7.68 -12.68
N TRP A 153 5.71 -6.88 -12.71
CA TRP A 153 4.89 -6.55 -11.55
C TRP A 153 3.44 -6.23 -11.92
N VAL A 154 2.55 -6.37 -10.93
CA VAL A 154 1.16 -5.95 -11.00
C VAL A 154 0.86 -4.98 -9.87
N ARG A 155 0.22 -3.85 -10.22
CA ARG A 155 -0.25 -2.86 -9.25
C ARG A 155 -1.76 -2.78 -9.28
N LEU A 156 -2.35 -2.90 -8.10
CA LEU A 156 -3.78 -2.79 -7.89
C LEU A 156 -4.09 -1.53 -7.07
N THR A 157 -5.09 -0.80 -7.52
CA THR A 157 -5.69 0.29 -6.76
C THR A 157 -7.03 -0.18 -6.21
N ALA A 158 -7.05 -0.45 -4.91
CA ALA A 158 -8.17 -0.98 -4.18
C ALA A 158 -9.41 -0.09 -4.26
N SER A 159 -10.56 -0.75 -4.25
CA SER A 159 -11.84 -0.10 -3.97
C SER A 159 -11.97 0.25 -2.49
N ALA A 160 -13.08 0.89 -2.15
CA ALA A 160 -13.64 0.85 -0.81
C ALA A 160 -14.94 0.06 -0.80
N THR A 161 -15.10 -0.89 0.12
CA THR A 161 -16.39 -1.60 0.29
C THR A 161 -17.51 -0.64 0.70
N HIS A 162 -17.14 0.48 1.33
CA HIS A 162 -18.05 1.53 1.76
C HIS A 162 -17.38 2.91 1.55
N PRO A 163 -17.34 3.43 0.30
CA PRO A 163 -16.81 4.76 0.02
C PRO A 163 -17.75 5.84 0.58
N ASP A 164 -17.25 7.07 0.75
CA ASP A 164 -18.10 8.19 1.15
C ASP A 164 -19.19 8.40 0.10
N ARG A 165 -20.44 8.48 0.55
CA ARG A 165 -21.64 8.62 -0.29
C ARG A 165 -21.62 9.88 -1.16
N HIS A 166 -20.80 10.87 -0.82
CA HIS A 166 -20.66 12.13 -1.57
C HIS A 166 -19.48 12.11 -2.54
N GLU A 167 -18.71 11.02 -2.63
CA GLU A 167 -17.68 10.86 -3.68
C GLU A 167 -18.33 10.90 -5.07
N ALA A 168 -17.80 11.75 -5.97
CA ALA A 168 -18.36 11.97 -7.31
C ALA A 168 -18.43 10.70 -8.17
N ALA A 169 -17.59 9.70 -7.87
CA ALA A 169 -17.55 8.41 -8.53
C ALA A 169 -17.83 7.27 -7.52
N TRP A 170 -18.89 7.41 -6.72
CA TRP A 170 -19.30 6.40 -5.74
C TRP A 170 -19.47 5.01 -6.40
N GLU A 171 -18.50 4.14 -6.17
CA GLU A 171 -18.46 2.77 -6.71
C GLU A 171 -17.94 1.83 -5.62
N PRO A 172 -18.80 1.38 -4.68
CA PRO A 172 -18.39 0.44 -3.66
C PRO A 172 -17.88 -0.86 -4.27
N GLY A 173 -16.82 -1.43 -3.71
CA GLY A 173 -16.21 -2.62 -4.28
C GLY A 173 -15.16 -3.26 -3.38
N TYR A 174 -14.57 -4.33 -3.88
CA TYR A 174 -13.41 -4.98 -3.29
C TYR A 174 -12.66 -5.80 -4.34
N ASN A 175 -11.46 -6.24 -4.00
CA ASN A 175 -10.65 -7.10 -4.85
C ASN A 175 -10.41 -8.43 -4.13
N ILE A 176 -10.47 -9.53 -4.88
CA ILE A 176 -9.91 -10.81 -4.46
C ILE A 176 -8.65 -11.03 -5.30
N ILE A 177 -7.52 -11.30 -4.65
CA ILE A 177 -6.25 -11.56 -5.32
C ILE A 177 -5.88 -13.01 -5.03
N GLU A 178 -5.73 -13.80 -6.09
CA GLU A 178 -5.27 -15.18 -6.03
C GLU A 178 -3.82 -15.23 -6.51
N LEU A 179 -3.00 -15.96 -5.77
CA LEU A 179 -1.58 -16.14 -6.04
C LEU A 179 -1.29 -17.63 -6.11
N LEU A 180 -0.69 -18.06 -7.22
CA LEU A 180 -0.32 -19.44 -7.45
C LEU A 180 1.08 -19.49 -8.05
N VAL A 181 1.96 -20.29 -7.48
CA VAL A 181 3.26 -20.59 -8.07
C VAL A 181 3.15 -21.83 -8.94
N ASP A 182 3.67 -21.73 -10.17
CA ASP A 182 3.86 -22.86 -11.07
C ASP A 182 5.34 -23.00 -11.46
N GLY A 183 5.73 -24.19 -11.92
CA GLY A 183 7.11 -24.50 -12.31
C GLY A 183 8.07 -24.64 -11.13
N LYS A 184 9.35 -24.85 -11.45
CA LYS A 184 10.45 -25.04 -10.48
C LYS A 184 11.75 -24.43 -11.00
N GLY A 185 12.68 -24.12 -10.11
CA GLY A 185 14.00 -23.59 -10.49
C GLY A 185 13.86 -22.32 -11.33
N THR A 186 14.47 -22.31 -12.51
CA THR A 186 14.45 -21.15 -13.44
C THR A 186 13.11 -20.96 -14.16
N GLU A 187 12.25 -21.98 -14.21
CA GLU A 187 10.91 -21.89 -14.81
C GLU A 187 9.83 -21.52 -13.80
N ARG A 188 10.21 -21.24 -12.54
CA ARG A 188 9.26 -20.87 -11.48
C ARG A 188 8.60 -19.53 -11.81
N ARG A 189 7.26 -19.51 -11.85
CA ARG A 189 6.44 -18.33 -12.17
C ARG A 189 5.39 -18.10 -11.11
N LEU A 190 5.12 -16.83 -10.80
CA LEU A 190 4.00 -16.42 -9.96
C LEU A 190 2.83 -16.03 -10.87
N HIS A 191 1.75 -16.80 -10.82
CA HIS A 191 0.48 -16.45 -11.41
C HIS A 191 -0.30 -15.57 -10.44
N ILE A 192 -0.73 -14.40 -10.94
CA ILE A 192 -1.51 -13.43 -10.19
C ILE A 192 -2.85 -13.29 -10.91
N GLN A 193 -3.94 -13.55 -10.20
CA GLN A 193 -5.29 -13.32 -10.71
C GLN A 193 -6.01 -12.34 -9.80
N ALA A 194 -6.57 -11.29 -10.38
CA ALA A 194 -7.28 -10.25 -9.65
C ALA A 194 -8.75 -10.24 -10.08
N HIS A 195 -9.64 -10.40 -9.11
CA HIS A 195 -11.09 -10.34 -9.29
C HIS A 195 -11.62 -9.07 -8.67
N VAL A 196 -11.91 -8.08 -9.52
CA VAL A 196 -12.53 -6.84 -9.08
C VAL A 196 -14.04 -7.06 -8.95
N ARG A 197 -14.60 -6.63 -7.82
CA ARG A 197 -16.04 -6.70 -7.54
C ARG A 197 -16.58 -5.29 -7.25
N ILE A 198 -17.67 -4.93 -7.90
CA ILE A 198 -18.35 -3.64 -7.73
C ILE A 198 -19.82 -3.84 -7.36
N TRP A 199 -20.37 -2.93 -6.57
CA TRP A 199 -21.76 -2.95 -6.15
C TRP A 199 -22.70 -2.63 -7.32
N GLN A 200 -23.73 -3.45 -7.48
CA GLN A 200 -24.86 -3.23 -8.36
C GLN A 200 -26.10 -3.01 -7.48
N THR A 201 -26.95 -2.04 -7.85
CA THR A 201 -28.13 -1.68 -7.04
C THR A 201 -29.33 -2.59 -7.30
N ALA A 202 -29.50 -3.12 -8.51
CA ALA A 202 -30.69 -3.88 -8.90
C ALA A 202 -30.37 -5.05 -9.86
N PRO A 203 -30.47 -6.32 -9.41
CA PRO A 203 -30.57 -6.71 -8.00
C PRO A 203 -29.35 -6.25 -7.20
N GLY A 204 -29.58 -5.97 -5.92
CA GLY A 204 -28.53 -5.57 -4.98
C GLY A 204 -27.48 -6.66 -4.82
N GLY A 205 -26.22 -6.35 -5.07
CA GLY A 205 -25.13 -7.29 -4.86
C GLY A 205 -23.82 -6.90 -5.52
N PHE A 206 -22.73 -7.54 -5.10
CA PHE A 206 -21.43 -7.38 -5.75
C PHE A 206 -21.33 -8.27 -6.97
N ARG A 207 -20.94 -7.68 -8.11
CA ARG A 207 -20.69 -8.39 -9.38
C ARG A 207 -19.27 -8.15 -9.86
N ALA A 208 -18.80 -8.97 -10.79
CA ALA A 208 -17.53 -8.73 -11.46
C ALA A 208 -17.54 -7.38 -12.17
N LYS A 209 -16.47 -6.59 -12.02
CA LYS A 209 -16.26 -5.40 -12.85
C LYS A 209 -15.92 -5.85 -14.27
N GLU A 210 -16.63 -5.32 -15.24
CA GLU A 210 -16.39 -5.64 -16.65
C GLU A 210 -15.29 -4.75 -17.23
N ASP A 211 -14.41 -5.33 -18.04
CA ASP A 211 -13.45 -4.58 -18.82
C ASP A 211 -14.16 -3.81 -19.93
N THR A 212 -13.70 -2.59 -20.21
CA THR A 212 -14.21 -1.77 -21.32
C THR A 212 -13.96 -2.41 -22.70
N ARG A 213 -13.22 -3.52 -22.78
CA ARG A 213 -12.96 -4.29 -24.02
C ARG A 213 -13.49 -5.72 -23.95
N LYS A 214 -14.82 -5.86 -24.02
CA LYS A 214 -15.50 -7.04 -24.60
C LYS A 214 -16.70 -6.62 -25.48
N ARG A 215 -16.45 -5.73 -26.43
CA ARG A 215 -17.16 -5.78 -27.72
C ARG A 215 -16.17 -6.28 -28.75
N SER A 216 -16.04 -7.59 -28.87
CA SER A 216 -15.64 -8.18 -30.14
C SER A 216 -16.63 -7.66 -31.17
N LYS A 217 -16.16 -6.88 -32.14
CA LYS A 217 -16.89 -6.73 -33.38
C LYS A 217 -16.91 -8.12 -34.02
N GLU A 218 -18.08 -8.74 -34.04
CA GLU A 218 -18.42 -9.74 -35.07
C GLU A 218 -18.42 -9.06 -36.44
#